data_AF-A0A4Z0D9W4-F1
#
_entry.id   AF-A0A4Z0D9W4-F1
#
_cell.length_a   1.000
_cell.length_b   1.000
_cell.length_c   1.000
_cell.angle_alpha   90.00
_cell.angle_beta   90.00
_cell.angle_gamma   90.00
#
_symmetry.space_group_name_H-M   'P 1'
#
loop_
_entity.id
_entity.type
_entity.pdbx_description
1 polymer ?
#
loop_
_entity_poly.entity_id
_entity_poly.type
_entity_poly.pdbx_seq_one_letter_code
_entity_poly.pdbx_strand_id
1 'polypeptide(L)'
;MNLLEELNTILKPLLPIETGVFSGVPPDLYVVITPLVDTFELHVDNEPGYEIQEARLSLFAKGNYTAIKTKLVRTLLGADFTITDRRYIGHEDDTGYYHYAIDVAKHYEFQVETEE
;
A
#
# COMPACT_ATOMS: atom_id res chain seq x y z
N MET A 1 -10.28 12.00 -1.12
CA MET A 1 -9.90 10.66 -0.66
C MET A 1 -8.65 10.29 -1.42
N ASN A 2 -7.56 9.98 -0.71
CA ASN A 2 -6.26 9.66 -1.31
C ASN A 2 -5.90 8.17 -1.11
N LEU A 3 -4.79 7.74 -1.70
CA LEU A 3 -4.33 6.35 -1.66
C LEU A 3 -4.15 5.83 -0.23
N LEU A 4 -3.52 6.63 0.63
CA LEU A 4 -3.20 6.23 1.99
C LEU A 4 -4.46 6.04 2.84
N GLU A 5 -5.43 6.95 2.73
CA GLU A 5 -6.72 6.86 3.42
C GLU A 5 -7.51 5.63 3.00
N GLU A 6 -7.55 5.36 1.69
CA GLU A 6 -8.27 4.22 1.13
C GLU A 6 -7.62 2.90 1.54
N LEU A 7 -6.29 2.79 1.42
CA LEU A 7 -5.53 1.62 1.88
C LEU A 7 -5.75 1.37 3.37
N ASN A 8 -5.70 2.42 4.19
CA ASN A 8 -5.99 2.31 5.62
C ASN A 8 -7.41 1.76 5.86
N THR A 9 -8.40 2.26 5.12
CA THR A 9 -9.80 1.86 5.28
C THR A 9 -10.02 0.40 4.91
N ILE A 10 -9.47 -0.06 3.78
CA ILE A 10 -9.70 -1.43 3.30
C ILE A 10 -8.85 -2.47 4.05
N LEU A 11 -7.66 -2.10 4.53
CA LEU A 11 -6.73 -3.04 5.15
C LEU A 11 -6.88 -3.16 6.67
N LYS A 12 -7.38 -2.12 7.37
CA LYS A 12 -7.54 -2.11 8.84
C LYS A 12 -8.35 -3.30 9.36
N PRO A 13 -9.44 -3.73 8.68
CA PRO A 13 -10.22 -4.90 9.12
C PRO A 13 -9.49 -6.24 8.93
N LEU A 14 -8.42 -6.30 8.13
CA LEU A 14 -7.73 -7.55 7.83
C LEU A 14 -6.53 -7.79 8.76
N LEU A 15 -5.77 -6.74 9.08
CA LEU A 15 -4.55 -6.83 9.90
C LEU A 15 -4.09 -5.44 10.38
N PRO A 16 -3.22 -5.39 11.42
CA PRO A 16 -2.61 -4.14 11.88
C PRO A 16 -1.77 -3.49 10.78
N ILE A 17 -1.94 -2.18 10.60
CA ILE A 17 -1.21 -1.39 9.60
C ILE A 17 -0.55 -0.18 10.25
N GLU A 18 0.64 0.15 9.75
CA GLU A 18 1.37 1.38 10.08
C GLU A 18 1.87 2.06 8.81
N THR A 19 2.17 3.35 8.91
CA THR A 19 2.70 4.15 7.78
C THR A 19 4.16 4.48 8.05
N GLY A 20 5.05 4.15 7.10
CA GLY A 20 6.48 4.42 7.19
C GLY A 20 7.25 3.47 8.12
N VAL A 21 6.94 3.45 9.42
CA VAL A 21 7.64 2.63 10.43
C VAL A 21 6.65 2.08 11.46
N PHE A 22 6.84 0.84 11.89
CA PHE A 22 6.09 0.29 13.02
C PHE A 22 6.66 0.84 14.33
N SER A 23 5.91 1.72 15.01
CA SER A 23 6.42 2.51 16.15
C SER A 23 6.42 1.77 17.50
N GLY A 24 5.74 0.61 17.59
CA GLY A 24 5.65 -0.22 18.80
C GLY A 24 6.33 -1.59 18.66
N VAL A 25 6.01 -2.52 19.57
CA VAL A 25 6.39 -3.93 19.40
C VAL A 25 5.55 -4.52 18.26
N PRO A 26 6.17 -4.94 17.13
CA PRO A 26 5.42 -5.44 15.99
C PRO A 26 4.72 -6.76 16.34
N PRO A 27 3.43 -6.92 15.96
CA PRO A 27 2.73 -8.19 16.08
C PRO A 27 3.30 -9.20 15.08
N ASP A 28 2.95 -10.48 15.24
CA ASP A 28 3.45 -11.55 14.36
C ASP A 28 2.99 -11.44 12.89
N LEU A 29 2.02 -10.56 12.62
CA LEU A 29 1.50 -10.25 11.29
C LEU A 29 1.10 -8.78 11.20
N TYR A 30 1.72 -8.02 10.29
CA TYR A 30 1.39 -6.63 10.01
C TYR A 30 1.80 -6.21 8.59
N VAL A 31 1.32 -5.04 8.17
CA VAL A 31 1.77 -4.38 6.94
C VAL A 31 2.26 -2.98 7.27
N VAL A 32 3.34 -2.57 6.60
CA VAL A 32 3.80 -1.18 6.57
C VAL A 32 3.50 -0.61 5.19
N ILE A 33 2.79 0.51 5.15
CA ILE A 33 2.53 1.27 3.92
C ILE A 33 3.65 2.30 3.76
N THR A 34 4.30 2.29 2.61
CA THR A 34 5.32 3.26 2.23
C THR A 34 4.90 3.92 0.92
N PRO A 35 4.51 5.20 0.91
CA PRO A 35 4.30 5.95 -0.32
C PRO A 35 5.57 5.91 -1.20
N LEU A 36 5.40 5.72 -2.50
CA LEU A 36 6.51 5.61 -3.46
C LEU A 36 6.64 6.87 -4.30
N VAL A 37 5.61 7.18 -5.09
CA VAL A 37 5.61 8.29 -6.03
C VAL A 37 4.17 8.73 -6.31
N ASP A 38 4.01 10.03 -6.49
CA ASP A 38 2.79 10.63 -7.02
C ASP A 38 3.12 11.26 -8.37
N THR A 39 2.40 10.86 -9.42
CA THR A 39 2.71 11.24 -10.81
C THR A 39 1.51 11.89 -11.50
N PHE A 40 1.76 13.00 -12.19
CA PHE A 40 0.77 13.75 -12.97
C PHE A 40 0.95 13.47 -14.46
N GLU A 41 0.48 12.32 -14.94
CA GLU A 41 0.61 11.96 -16.36
C GLU A 41 -0.52 12.51 -17.22
N LEU A 42 -1.73 12.68 -16.66
CA LEU A 42 -2.94 13.04 -17.40
C LEU A 42 -3.27 14.52 -17.25
N HIS A 43 -3.16 15.26 -18.35
CA HIS A 43 -3.48 16.68 -18.43
C HIS A 43 -4.78 16.91 -19.21
N VAL A 44 -5.59 17.85 -18.73
CA VAL A 44 -6.77 18.40 -19.40
C VAL A 44 -6.65 19.92 -19.39
N ASP A 45 -6.77 20.57 -20.55
CA ASP A 45 -6.71 22.03 -20.68
C ASP A 45 -5.46 22.72 -20.08
N ASN A 46 -4.29 22.07 -20.21
CA ASN A 46 -2.98 22.45 -19.65
C ASN A 46 -2.82 22.31 -18.13
N GLU A 47 -3.78 21.70 -17.45
CA GLU A 47 -3.71 21.41 -16.02
C GLU A 47 -3.81 19.91 -15.76
N PRO A 48 -3.17 19.37 -14.70
CA PRO A 48 -3.36 17.98 -14.32
C PRO A 48 -4.81 17.73 -13.88
N GLY A 49 -5.47 16.76 -14.51
CA GLY A 49 -6.83 16.36 -14.14
C GLY A 49 -6.86 15.17 -13.18
N TYR A 50 -5.82 14.34 -13.21
CA TYR A 50 -5.67 13.16 -12.36
C TYR A 50 -4.24 13.02 -11.88
N GLU A 51 -4.10 12.45 -10.69
CA GLU A 51 -2.85 11.99 -10.13
C GLU A 51 -2.86 10.47 -10.02
N ILE A 52 -1.71 9.86 -10.29
CA ILE A 52 -1.46 8.45 -10.02
C ILE A 52 -0.65 8.42 -8.74
N GLN A 53 -1.25 7.90 -7.67
CA GLN A 53 -0.55 7.69 -6.42
C GLN A 53 -0.10 6.24 -6.31
N GLU A 54 1.15 6.02 -5.92
CA GLU A 54 1.74 4.70 -5.73
C GLU A 54 2.23 4.48 -4.29
N ALA A 55 2.04 3.26 -3.78
CA ALA A 55 2.58 2.84 -2.49
C ALA A 55 3.02 1.39 -2.49
N ARG A 56 4.04 1.11 -1.68
CA ARG A 56 4.49 -0.23 -1.32
C ARG A 56 3.82 -0.69 -0.04
N LEU A 57 3.22 -1.86 -0.09
CA LEU A 57 2.74 -2.63 1.05
C LEU A 57 3.79 -3.67 1.42
N SER A 58 4.51 -3.42 2.52
CA SER A 58 5.49 -4.36 3.06
C SER A 58 4.81 -5.26 4.08
N LEU A 59 4.50 -6.50 3.68
CA LEU A 59 3.89 -7.52 4.52
C LEU A 59 4.96 -8.27 5.30
N PHE A 60 4.79 -8.29 6.63
CA PHE A 60 5.62 -9.04 7.56
C PHE A 60 4.76 -10.09 8.25
N ALA A 61 5.16 -11.36 8.16
CA ALA A 61 4.44 -12.46 8.81
C ALA A 61 5.42 -13.50 9.35
N LYS A 62 5.32 -13.91 10.62
CA LYS A 62 6.10 -15.07 11.14
C LYS A 62 5.50 -16.41 10.73
N GLY A 63 4.21 -16.43 10.43
CA GLY A 63 3.47 -17.62 10.03
C GLY A 63 3.32 -17.76 8.51
N ASN A 64 2.21 -18.37 8.08
CA ASN A 64 1.92 -18.59 6.67
C ASN A 64 1.62 -17.28 5.92
N TYR A 65 2.67 -16.64 5.39
CA TYR A 65 2.57 -15.40 4.62
C TYR A 65 1.79 -15.57 3.31
N THR A 66 1.68 -16.79 2.76
CA THR A 66 1.04 -17.02 1.45
C THR A 66 -0.49 -16.87 1.53
N ALA A 67 -1.10 -17.33 2.62
CA ALA A 67 -2.54 -17.21 2.83
C ALA A 67 -2.96 -15.73 2.95
N ILE A 68 -2.26 -14.96 3.78
CA ILE A 68 -2.57 -13.55 3.99
C ILE A 68 -2.23 -12.70 2.75
N LYS A 69 -1.11 -12.98 2.06
CA LYS A 69 -0.79 -12.35 0.77
C LYS A 69 -1.93 -12.53 -0.23
N THR A 70 -2.47 -13.73 -0.36
CA THR A 70 -3.55 -14.01 -1.32
C THR A 70 -4.82 -13.24 -0.97
N LYS A 71 -5.14 -13.13 0.32
CA LYS A 71 -6.27 -12.33 0.81
C LYS A 71 -6.07 -10.85 0.50
N LEU A 72 -4.90 -10.30 0.80
CA LEU A 72 -4.52 -8.91 0.49
C LEU A 72 -4.69 -8.59 -0.99
N VAL A 73 -4.09 -9.39 -1.87
CA VAL A 73 -4.20 -9.22 -3.32
C VAL A 73 -5.66 -9.19 -3.78
N ARG A 74 -6.50 -10.10 -3.28
CA ARG A 74 -7.92 -10.13 -3.65
C ARG A 74 -8.68 -8.90 -3.14
N THR A 75 -8.40 -8.46 -1.92
CA THR A 75 -9.01 -7.25 -1.34
C THR A 75 -8.63 -6.00 -2.14
N LEU A 76 -7.36 -5.87 -2.52
CA LEU A 76 -6.86 -4.74 -3.32
C LEU A 76 -7.50 -4.71 -4.73
N LEU A 77 -7.50 -5.86 -5.42
CA LEU A 77 -8.13 -5.97 -6.74
C LEU A 77 -9.65 -5.72 -6.68
N GLY A 78 -10.32 -6.15 -5.60
CA GLY A 78 -11.74 -5.89 -5.40
C GLY A 78 -12.07 -4.44 -5.05
N ALA A 79 -11.08 -3.63 -4.72
CA ALA A 79 -11.19 -2.18 -4.48
C ALA A 79 -10.58 -1.36 -5.63
N ASP A 80 -10.44 -1.97 -6.81
CA ASP A 80 -9.95 -1.35 -8.05
C ASP A 80 -8.53 -0.76 -7.96
N PHE A 81 -7.66 -1.37 -7.14
CA PHE A 81 -6.23 -1.04 -7.15
C PHE A 81 -5.51 -1.77 -8.27
N THR A 82 -4.57 -1.09 -8.92
CA THR A 82 -3.61 -1.70 -9.82
C THR A 82 -2.45 -2.25 -9.01
N ILE A 83 -2.08 -3.52 -9.20
CA ILE A 83 -0.88 -4.10 -8.59
C ILE A 83 0.26 -3.95 -9.59
N THR A 84 1.23 -3.09 -9.30
CA THR A 84 2.36 -2.76 -10.18
C THR A 84 3.53 -3.72 -10.01
N ASP A 85 3.77 -4.20 -8.78
CA ASP A 85 4.76 -5.24 -8.49
C ASP A 85 4.31 -6.14 -7.34
N ARG A 86 4.85 -7.37 -7.31
CA ARG A 86 4.72 -8.28 -6.18
C ARG A 86 5.97 -9.12 -6.06
N ARG A 87 6.60 -9.11 -4.89
CA ARG A 87 7.91 -9.75 -4.71
C ARG A 87 8.10 -10.31 -3.32
N TYR A 88 8.64 -11.52 -3.25
CA TYR A 88 9.19 -12.04 -2.00
C TYR A 88 10.56 -11.42 -1.77
N ILE A 89 10.75 -10.79 -0.61
CA ILE A 89 11.99 -10.08 -0.27
C ILE A 89 12.94 -11.04 0.44
N GLY A 90 12.46 -11.78 1.45
CA GLY A 90 13.26 -12.72 2.20
C GLY A 90 12.63 -13.16 3.51
N HIS A 91 13.36 -13.99 4.25
CA HIS A 91 13.10 -14.28 5.65
C HIS A 91 14.13 -13.53 6.48
N GLU A 92 13.68 -12.82 7.49
CA GLU A 92 14.54 -12.11 8.43
C GLU A 92 14.87 -13.05 9.59
N ASP A 93 16.10 -13.55 9.64
CA ASP A 93 16.49 -14.55 10.64
C ASP A 93 16.50 -14.00 12.08
N ASP A 94 16.79 -12.71 12.25
CA ASP A 94 16.84 -12.05 13.56
C ASP A 94 15.45 -11.88 14.19
N THR A 95 14.43 -11.64 13.37
CA THR A 95 13.06 -11.32 13.81
C THR A 95 12.07 -12.46 13.55
N GLY A 96 12.40 -13.38 12.64
CA GLY A 96 11.58 -14.50 12.20
C GLY A 96 10.47 -14.14 11.21
N TYR A 97 10.51 -12.94 10.60
CA TYR A 97 9.48 -12.51 9.66
C TYR A 97 9.78 -12.94 8.23
N TYR A 98 8.78 -13.48 7.54
CA TYR A 98 8.73 -13.50 6.09
C TYR A 98 8.30 -12.13 5.59
N HIS A 99 9.15 -11.51 4.77
CA HIS A 99 8.91 -10.21 4.17
C HIS A 99 8.50 -10.36 2.70
N TYR A 100 7.33 -9.82 2.36
CA TYR A 100 6.78 -9.79 1.01
C TYR A 100 6.33 -8.36 0.65
N ALA A 101 6.75 -7.84 -0.48
CA ALA A 101 6.36 -6.52 -0.98
C ALA A 101 5.26 -6.64 -2.04
N ILE A 102 4.27 -5.76 -1.97
CA ILE A 102 3.22 -5.57 -2.99
C ILE A 102 3.15 -4.09 -3.29
N ASP A 103 3.44 -3.69 -4.52
CA ASP A 103 3.32 -2.31 -4.94
C ASP A 103 1.97 -2.11 -5.62
N VAL A 104 1.31 -1.01 -5.28
CA VAL A 104 -0.03 -0.67 -5.76
C VAL A 104 -0.07 0.76 -6.26
N ALA A 105 -0.91 0.97 -7.26
CA ALA A 105 -1.18 2.27 -7.86
C ALA A 105 -2.70 2.45 -8.01
N LYS A 106 -3.17 3.69 -7.87
CA LYS A 106 -4.55 4.06 -8.19
C LYS A 106 -4.63 5.52 -8.64
N HIS A 107 -5.57 5.77 -9.56
CA HIS A 107 -5.86 7.12 -10.04
C HIS A 107 -6.78 7.85 -9.06
N TYR A 108 -6.44 9.09 -8.73
CA TYR A 108 -7.28 10.01 -7.99
C TYR A 108 -7.48 11.28 -8.82
N GLU A 109 -8.67 11.88 -8.70
CA GLU A 109 -8.95 13.17 -9.33
C GLU A 109 -8.09 14.23 -8.62
N PHE A 110 -7.30 14.97 -9.40
CA PHE A 110 -6.43 15.98 -8.82
C PHE A 110 -7.26 17.22 -8.48
N GLN A 111 -7.19 17.65 -7.23
CA GLN A 111 -7.79 18.89 -6.78
C GLN A 111 -6.67 19.88 -6.52
N VAL A 112 -6.70 21.02 -7.21
CA VAL A 112 -5.77 22.12 -6.96
C VAL A 112 -6.00 22.60 -5.54
N GLU A 113 -5.06 22.33 -4.63
CA GLU A 113 -5.05 22.94 -3.31
C GLU A 113 -4.87 24.45 -3.51
N THR A 114 -5.98 25.18 -3.41
CA THR A 114 -5.92 26.63 -3.38
C THR A 114 -5.54 26.99 -1.96
N GLU A 115 -4.30 27.46 -1.75
CA GLU A 115 -3.90 28.04 -0.47
C GLU A 115 -4.84 29.23 -0.17
N GLU A 116 -5.68 29.10 0.86
CA GLU A 116 -6.38 30.24 1.50
C GLU A 116 -5.50 30.88 2.59
#